data_AF-Q6H029-F1
#
_entry.id   AF-Q6H029-F1
#
_cell.length_a   1.000
_cell.length_b   1.000
_cell.length_c   1.000
_cell.angle_alpha   90.00
_cell.angle_beta   90.00
_cell.angle_gamma   90.00
#
_symmetry.space_group_name_H-M   'P 1'
#
loop_
_entity.id
_entity.type
_entity.pdbx_description
1 polymer ?
#
loop_
_entity_poly.entity_id
_entity_poly.type
_entity_poly.pdbx_seq_one_letter_code
_entity_poly.pdbx_strand_id
1 'polypeptide(L)'
;MGSEGQNHREIARNLDINRQTARLWRNRWLETEGKELSIEQRLQDSERVGARPKFSMEQVIELFALACSPPSDYGRPISHWTARELANEIIKLGIIESISVRHVGRLLEEAELKPHQSRYWLTPP
;
A
#
# COMPACT_ATOMS: atom_id res chain seq x y z
N MET A 1 -6.40 -32.01 25.25
CA MET A 1 -7.46 -31.98 24.22
C MET A 1 -7.01 -32.50 22.84
N GLY A 2 -6.03 -31.89 22.15
CA GLY A 2 -5.49 -32.46 20.89
C GLY A 2 -4.64 -33.73 21.10
N SER A 3 -3.90 -33.78 22.20
CA SER A 3 -3.12 -34.93 22.66
C SER A 3 -3.97 -36.09 23.21
N GLU A 4 -5.27 -35.89 23.39
CA GLU A 4 -6.21 -36.91 23.89
C GLU A 4 -6.88 -37.70 22.74
N GLY A 5 -6.38 -37.55 21.49
CA GLY A 5 -6.92 -38.26 20.33
C GLY A 5 -8.25 -37.71 19.77
N GLN A 6 -8.72 -36.55 20.24
CA GLN A 6 -9.99 -35.97 19.82
C GLN A 6 -9.99 -35.51 18.36
N ASN A 7 -11.05 -35.84 17.62
CA ASN A 7 -11.20 -35.38 16.24
C ASN A 7 -11.62 -33.89 16.17
N HIS A 8 -11.56 -33.28 14.98
CA HIS A 8 -11.90 -31.86 14.79
C HIS A 8 -13.33 -31.47 15.19
N ARG A 9 -14.29 -32.40 15.09
CA ARG A 9 -15.69 -32.15 15.47
C ARG A 9 -15.86 -32.14 16.98
N GLU A 10 -15.18 -33.03 17.69
CA GLU A 10 -15.21 -33.09 19.16
C GLU A 10 -14.59 -31.83 19.77
N ILE A 11 -13.41 -31.41 19.30
CA ILE A 11 -12.78 -30.17 19.77
C ILE A 11 -13.69 -28.96 19.49
N ALA A 12 -14.29 -28.89 18.30
CA ALA A 12 -15.19 -27.80 17.93
C ALA A 12 -16.44 -27.72 18.82
N ARG A 13 -17.05 -28.87 19.15
CA ARG A 13 -18.21 -28.93 20.06
C ARG A 13 -17.84 -28.55 21.48
N ASN A 14 -16.72 -29.07 21.99
CA ASN A 14 -16.29 -28.83 23.37
C ASN A 14 -15.91 -27.37 23.62
N LEU A 15 -15.37 -26.69 22.60
CA LEU A 15 -14.92 -25.30 22.69
C LEU A 15 -15.92 -24.30 22.08
N ASP A 16 -17.07 -24.77 21.58
CA ASP A 16 -18.08 -23.97 20.87
C ASP A 16 -17.49 -23.07 19.76
N ILE A 17 -16.61 -23.64 18.93
CA ILE A 17 -15.96 -22.94 17.81
C ILE A 17 -16.28 -23.60 16.46
N ASN A 18 -16.07 -22.86 15.38
CA ASN A 18 -16.13 -23.43 14.03
C ASN A 18 -15.09 -24.55 13.87
N ARG A 19 -15.50 -25.69 13.31
CA ARG A 19 -14.62 -26.82 12.93
C ARG A 19 -13.40 -26.39 12.12
N GLN A 20 -13.53 -25.39 11.23
CA GLN A 20 -12.41 -24.87 10.46
C GLN A 20 -11.37 -24.18 11.35
N THR A 21 -11.80 -23.45 12.38
CA THR A 21 -10.93 -22.84 13.39
C THR A 21 -10.17 -23.92 14.16
N ALA A 22 -10.85 -24.97 14.62
CA ALA A 22 -10.21 -26.10 15.29
C ALA A 22 -9.18 -26.84 14.40
N ARG A 23 -9.46 -26.94 13.09
CA ARG A 23 -8.53 -27.52 12.11
C ARG A 23 -7.33 -26.63 11.85
N LEU A 24 -7.55 -25.33 11.65
CA LEU A 24 -6.50 -24.34 11.40
C LEU A 24 -5.46 -24.35 12.53
N TRP A 25 -5.92 -24.24 13.78
CA TRP A 25 -5.03 -24.18 14.93
C TRP A 25 -4.28 -25.49 15.17
N ARG A 26 -4.93 -26.64 14.96
CA ARG A 26 -4.26 -27.96 15.07
C ARG A 26 -3.17 -28.12 14.02
N ASN A 27 -3.47 -27.82 12.76
CA ASN A 27 -2.49 -27.90 11.68
C ASN A 27 -1.31 -26.97 11.96
N ARG A 28 -1.58 -25.73 12.37
CA ARG A 28 -0.53 -24.78 12.74
C ARG A 28 0.34 -25.32 13.88
N TRP A 29 -0.25 -25.96 14.88
CA TRP A 29 0.48 -26.54 16.01
C TRP A 29 1.41 -27.68 15.57
N LEU A 30 0.93 -28.56 14.69
CA LEU A 30 1.70 -29.68 14.12
C LEU A 30 2.82 -29.18 13.19
N GLU A 31 2.54 -28.21 12.32
CA GLU A 31 3.53 -27.61 11.39
C GLU A 31 4.64 -26.81 12.10
N THR A 32 4.41 -26.43 13.35
CA THR A 32 5.37 -25.72 14.20
C THR A 32 5.97 -26.62 15.28
N GLU A 33 5.54 -27.88 15.40
CA GLU A 33 6.10 -28.86 16.33
C GLU A 33 7.60 -29.07 16.05
N GLY A 34 8.42 -29.10 17.09
CA GLY A 34 9.89 -29.18 16.97
C GLY A 34 10.60 -27.88 16.59
N LYS A 35 9.88 -26.80 16.25
CA LYS A 35 10.47 -25.45 16.11
C LYS A 35 10.59 -24.79 17.48
N GLU A 36 11.72 -24.13 17.76
CA GLU A 36 11.91 -23.25 18.91
C GLU A 36 11.10 -21.95 18.75
N LEU A 37 9.77 -22.08 18.78
CA LEU A 37 8.82 -20.99 18.75
C LEU A 37 8.07 -20.95 20.08
N SER A 38 8.01 -19.77 20.70
CA SER A 38 7.17 -19.54 21.87
C SER A 38 5.68 -19.74 21.53
N ILE A 39 4.84 -19.87 22.55
CA ILE A 39 3.39 -20.00 22.35
C ILE A 39 2.84 -18.77 21.63
N GLU A 40 3.31 -17.58 22.00
CA GLU A 40 2.91 -16.30 21.41
C GLU A 40 3.27 -16.24 19.92
N GLN A 41 4.46 -16.70 19.53
CA GLN A 41 4.89 -16.74 18.13
C GLN A 41 4.04 -17.70 17.28
N ARG A 42 3.58 -18.82 17.87
CA ARG A 42 2.66 -19.76 17.20
C ARG A 42 1.26 -19.18 17.05
N LEU A 43 0.82 -18.36 18.00
CA LEU A 43 -0.49 -17.70 17.97
C LEU A 43 -0.52 -16.45 17.10
N GLN A 44 0.64 -15.89 16.75
CA GLN A 44 0.72 -14.69 15.92
C GLN A 44 0.03 -14.88 14.56
N ASP A 45 -0.58 -13.81 14.06
CA ASP A 45 -1.09 -13.78 12.70
C ASP A 45 0.06 -14.00 11.71
N SER A 46 -0.23 -14.76 10.65
CA SER A 46 0.69 -14.84 9.52
C SER A 46 0.89 -13.45 8.93
N GLU A 47 2.09 -13.23 8.36
CA GLU A 47 2.40 -11.98 7.68
C GLU A 47 1.30 -11.67 6.65
N ARG A 48 0.64 -10.53 6.83
CA ARG A 48 -0.40 -10.09 5.91
C ARG A 48 0.29 -9.61 4.65
N VAL A 49 0.13 -10.36 3.57
CA VAL A 49 0.51 -9.89 2.23
C VAL A 49 -0.41 -8.70 1.94
N GLY A 50 0.10 -7.49 2.14
CA GLY A 50 -0.67 -6.25 2.00
C GLY A 50 -1.32 -6.13 0.62
N ALA A 51 -2.23 -5.16 0.47
CA ALA A 51 -2.81 -4.88 -0.84
C ALA A 51 -1.71 -4.48 -1.83
N ARG A 52 -1.80 -4.98 -3.07
CA ARG A 52 -0.89 -4.56 -4.13
C ARG A 52 -1.03 -3.05 -4.38
N PRO A 53 0.08 -2.32 -4.61
CA PRO A 53 0.01 -0.92 -4.99
C PRO A 53 -0.86 -0.74 -6.23
N LYS A 54 -1.69 0.31 -6.23
CA LYS A 54 -2.59 0.62 -7.36
C LYS A 54 -1.83 1.17 -8.57
N PHE A 55 -0.69 1.82 -8.34
CA PHE A 55 0.15 2.43 -9.37
C PHE A 55 1.53 1.80 -9.34
N SER A 56 2.14 1.66 -10.51
CA SER A 56 3.51 1.21 -10.63
C SER A 56 4.49 2.31 -10.20
N MET A 57 5.74 1.96 -9.90
CA MET A 57 6.74 2.95 -9.54
C MET A 57 7.03 3.90 -10.70
N GLU A 58 7.01 3.40 -11.93
CA GLU A 58 7.22 4.16 -13.16
C GLU A 58 6.16 5.25 -13.30
N GLN A 59 4.89 4.92 -13.11
CA GLN A 59 3.79 5.89 -13.13
C GLN A 59 3.95 7.00 -12.08
N VAL A 60 4.44 6.65 -10.89
CA VAL A 60 4.67 7.61 -9.80
C VAL A 60 5.86 8.51 -10.12
N ILE A 61 6.95 7.94 -10.66
CA ILE A 61 8.13 8.70 -11.09
C ILE A 61 7.76 9.70 -12.20
N GLU A 62 6.97 9.28 -13.18
CA GLU A 62 6.51 10.16 -14.27
C GLU A 62 5.61 11.28 -13.74
N LEU A 63 4.74 11.00 -12.76
CA LEU A 63 3.96 12.03 -12.08
C LEU A 63 4.86 13.07 -11.38
N PHE A 64 5.94 12.64 -10.74
CA PHE A 64 6.88 13.55 -10.09
C PHE A 64 7.70 14.35 -11.10
N ALA A 65 8.15 13.74 -12.20
CA ALA A 65 8.83 14.44 -13.28
C ALA A 65 7.93 15.54 -13.88
N LEU A 66 6.65 15.22 -14.12
CA LEU A 66 5.65 16.20 -14.55
C LEU A 66 5.51 17.35 -13.54
N ALA A 67 5.42 17.04 -12.24
CA ALA A 67 5.28 18.03 -11.18
C ALA A 67 6.48 18.97 -11.03
N CYS A 68 7.68 18.51 -11.40
CA CYS A 68 8.91 19.30 -11.40
C CYS A 68 9.13 20.11 -12.69
N SER A 69 8.37 19.83 -13.74
CA SER A 69 8.48 20.52 -15.03
C SER A 69 7.66 21.81 -15.05
N PRO A 70 8.04 22.87 -15.77
CA PRO A 70 7.20 24.04 -15.99
C PRO A 70 5.87 23.68 -16.70
N PRO A 71 4.71 24.23 -16.28
CA PRO A 71 3.46 24.00 -17.00
C PRO A 71 3.46 24.51 -18.46
N SER A 72 4.32 25.49 -18.77
CA SER A 72 4.53 25.99 -20.12
C SER A 72 4.96 24.90 -21.11
N ASP A 73 5.74 23.93 -20.64
CA ASP A 73 6.29 22.85 -21.48
C ASP A 73 5.18 21.91 -21.97
N TYR A 74 4.05 21.91 -21.27
CA TYR A 74 2.84 21.14 -21.58
C TYR A 74 1.73 22.02 -22.18
N GLY A 75 2.04 23.27 -22.57
CA GLY A 75 1.11 24.21 -23.18
C GLY A 75 0.00 24.69 -22.25
N ARG A 76 0.19 24.62 -20.93
CA ARG A 76 -0.80 25.06 -19.94
C ARG A 76 -0.58 26.55 -19.60
N PRO A 77 -1.63 27.40 -19.67
CA PRO A 77 -1.53 28.82 -19.32
C PRO A 77 -1.63 29.03 -17.80
N ILE A 78 -0.82 28.32 -17.02
CA ILE A 78 -0.79 28.38 -15.56
C ILE A 78 0.66 28.60 -15.09
N SER A 79 0.83 29.32 -13.99
CA SER A 79 2.17 29.60 -13.46
C SER A 79 2.76 28.42 -12.68
N HIS A 80 1.91 27.62 -12.04
CA HIS A 80 2.33 26.51 -11.20
C HIS A 80 1.36 25.34 -11.31
N TRP A 81 1.86 24.13 -11.08
CA TRP A 81 1.03 22.95 -10.98
C TRP A 81 0.22 22.90 -9.69
N THR A 82 -1.09 22.72 -9.84
CA THR A 82 -1.95 22.19 -8.77
C THR A 82 -2.10 20.68 -8.89
N ALA A 83 -2.42 20.00 -7.79
CA ALA A 83 -2.68 18.55 -7.80
C ALA A 83 -3.80 18.16 -8.80
N ARG A 84 -4.77 19.06 -9.03
CA ARG A 84 -5.84 18.86 -10.01
C ARG A 84 -5.31 18.92 -11.44
N GLU A 85 -4.44 19.87 -11.76
CA GLU A 85 -3.84 19.97 -13.09
C GLU A 85 -2.91 18.81 -13.38
N LEU A 86 -2.14 18.37 -12.39
CA LEU A 86 -1.29 17.18 -12.49
C LEU A 86 -2.11 15.91 -12.75
N ALA A 87 -3.20 15.71 -12.02
CA ALA A 87 -4.11 14.59 -12.27
C ALA A 87 -4.67 14.64 -13.70
N ASN A 88 -5.07 15.82 -14.18
CA ASN A 88 -5.60 15.96 -15.53
C ASN A 88 -4.53 15.75 -16.61
N GLU A 89 -3.31 16.26 -16.42
CA GLU A 89 -2.25 16.12 -17.41
C GLU A 89 -1.69 14.69 -17.46
N ILE A 90 -1.48 14.03 -16.32
CA ILE A 90 -0.98 12.65 -16.29
C ILE A 90 -1.98 11.66 -16.93
N ILE A 91 -3.28 11.92 -16.79
CA ILE A 91 -4.34 11.17 -17.49
C ILE A 91 -4.33 11.48 -18.98
N LYS A 92 -4.20 12.76 -19.36
CA LYS A 92 -4.14 13.20 -20.77
C LYS A 92 -2.94 12.61 -21.51
N LEU A 93 -1.80 12.42 -20.81
CA LEU A 93 -0.61 11.77 -21.35
C LEU A 93 -0.77 10.23 -21.48
N GLY A 94 -1.84 9.65 -20.94
CA GLY A 94 -2.11 8.21 -21.02
C GLY A 94 -1.27 7.35 -20.07
N ILE A 95 -0.54 7.98 -19.14
CA ILE A 95 0.35 7.30 -18.20
C ILE A 95 -0.45 6.59 -17.10
N ILE A 96 -1.49 7.26 -16.60
CA ILE A 96 -2.41 6.72 -15.60
C ILE A 96 -3.85 6.85 -16.11
N GLU A 97 -4.58 5.75 -16.17
CA GLU A 97 -5.98 5.76 -16.63
C GLU A 97 -6.90 6.61 -15.74
N SER A 98 -6.72 6.50 -14.42
CA SER A 98 -7.46 7.30 -13.45
C SER A 98 -6.71 7.47 -12.14
N ILE A 99 -6.61 8.72 -11.68
CA ILE A 99 -6.09 9.05 -10.36
C ILE A 99 -6.89 10.18 -9.75
N SER A 100 -7.26 10.03 -8.47
CA SER A 100 -7.96 11.08 -7.75
C SER A 100 -6.99 12.21 -7.40
N VAL A 101 -7.46 13.46 -7.43
CA VAL A 101 -6.70 14.65 -7.00
C VAL A 101 -6.11 14.49 -5.60
N ARG A 102 -6.86 13.89 -4.66
CA ARG A 102 -6.39 13.63 -3.29
C ARG A 102 -5.20 12.67 -3.27
N HIS A 103 -5.20 11.65 -4.13
CA HIS A 103 -4.09 10.70 -4.21
C HIS A 103 -2.84 11.37 -4.82
N VAL A 104 -3.00 12.21 -5.85
CA VAL A 104 -1.89 13.04 -6.34
C VAL A 104 -1.31 13.90 -5.21
N GLY A 105 -2.17 14.60 -4.46
CA GLY A 105 -1.74 15.39 -3.30
C GLY A 105 -0.96 14.56 -2.28
N ARG A 106 -1.46 13.38 -1.92
CA ARG A 106 -0.77 12.46 -1.00
C ARG A 106 0.59 12.02 -1.52
N LEU A 107 0.71 11.66 -2.80
CA LEU A 107 1.99 11.26 -3.41
C LEU A 107 3.00 12.40 -3.38
N LEU A 108 2.56 13.64 -3.63
CA LEU A 108 3.43 14.82 -3.54
C LEU A 108 3.87 15.10 -2.10
N GLU A 109 2.97 14.94 -1.12
CA GLU A 109 3.29 15.06 0.31
C GLU A 109 4.30 13.99 0.76
N GLU A 110 4.09 12.72 0.37
CA GLU A 110 4.99 11.61 0.66
C GLU A 110 6.39 11.81 0.06
N ALA A 111 6.49 12.51 -1.08
CA ALA A 111 7.74 12.86 -1.73
C ALA A 111 8.29 14.25 -1.32
N GLU A 112 7.65 14.94 -0.38
CA GLU A 112 7.97 16.31 0.05
C GLU A 112 8.03 17.34 -1.11
N LEU A 113 7.33 17.07 -2.21
CA LEU A 113 7.30 17.93 -3.39
C LEU A 113 6.23 19.02 -3.24
N LYS A 114 6.64 20.26 -3.48
CA LYS A 114 5.75 21.44 -3.49
C LYS A 114 5.82 22.17 -4.83
N PRO A 115 5.16 21.66 -5.88
CA PRO A 115 5.22 22.25 -7.23
C PRO A 115 4.80 23.72 -7.30
N HIS A 116 3.92 24.13 -6.37
CA HIS A 116 3.44 25.50 -6.23
C HIS A 116 4.42 26.46 -5.52
N GLN A 117 5.56 25.98 -5.02
CA GLN A 117 6.55 26.80 -4.29
C GLN A 117 7.87 26.97 -5.04
N SER A 118 7.88 26.90 -6.38
CA SER A 118 9.08 27.16 -7.17
C SER A 118 9.57 28.60 -7.00
N ARG A 119 10.74 28.79 -6.37
CA ARG A 119 11.39 30.11 -6.17
C ARG A 119 12.26 30.45 -7.37
N TYR A 120 11.80 31.41 -8.17
CA TYR A 120 12.43 31.81 -9.44
C TYR A 120 13.61 32.80 -9.31
N TRP A 121 14.00 33.23 -8.11
CA TRP A 121 15.06 34.23 -7.95
C TRP A 121 16.22 33.75 -7.05
N LEU A 122 17.26 33.23 -7.70
CA LEU A 122 18.63 33.27 -7.20
C LEU A 122 19.49 33.85 -8.34
N THR A 123 19.62 35.17 -8.38
CA THR A 123 20.72 35.82 -9.12
C THR A 123 21.93 35.93 -8.19
N PRO A 124 23.04 35.21 -8.44
CA PRO A 124 24.27 35.39 -7.67
C PRO A 124 25.01 36.67 -8.12
N PRO A 125 25.62 37.44 -7.19
CA PRO A 125 26.67 38.41 -7.51
C PRO A 125 28.03 37.74 -7.79
#